data_AF-A0A821D9Y5-F1
#
_entry.id   AF-A0A821D9Y5-F1
#
_cell.length_a   1.000
_cell.length_b   1.000
_cell.length_c   1.000
_cell.angle_alpha   90.00
_cell.angle_beta   90.00
_cell.angle_gamma   90.00
#
_symmetry.space_group_name_H-M   'P 1'
#
loop_
_entity.id
_entity.type
_entity.pdbx_description
1 polymer ?
#
loop_
_entity_poly.entity_id
_entity_poly.type
_entity_poly.pdbx_seq_one_letter_code
_entity_poly.pdbx_strand_id
1 'polypeptide(L)' 'RLPVLLFIHGDGYDMSTGAAFDGAIFASYTKTIVVTINYRLGPFGR' A
#
# COMPACT_ATOMS: atom_id res chain seq x y z
N ARG A 1 4.75 -10.52 -18.44
CA ARG A 1 3.65 -9.91 -17.67
C ARG A 1 3.82 -10.33 -16.21
N LEU A 2 3.98 -9.38 -15.28
CA LEU A 2 4.11 -9.68 -13.85
C LEU A 2 2.76 -9.50 -13.16
N PRO A 3 2.46 -10.29 -12.10
CA PRO A 3 1.34 -9.98 -11.23
C PRO A 3 1.53 -8.60 -10.56
N VAL A 4 0.42 -7.96 -10.20
CA VAL A 4 0.42 -6.67 -9.51
C VAL A 4 -0.24 -6.84 -8.15
N LEU A 5 0.48 -6.49 -7.09
CA LEU A 5 -0.04 -6.42 -5.74
C LEU A 5 -0.32 -4.96 -5.40
N LEU A 6 -1.59 -4.62 -5.22
CA LEU A 6 -2.01 -3.34 -4.68
C LEU A 6 -2.16 -3.46 -3.16
N PHE A 7 -1.29 -2.79 -2.41
CA PHE A 7 -1.36 -2.73 -0.96
C PHE A 7 -2.09 -1.45 -0.50
N ILE A 8 -3.17 -1.64 0.25
CA ILE A 8 -3.94 -0.57 0.89
C ILE A 8 -3.64 -0.65 2.37
N HIS A 9 -3.06 0.42 2.92
CA HIS A 9 -2.76 0.48 4.36
C HIS A 9 -4.06 0.48 5.19
N GLY A 10 -4.00 -0.06 6.39
CA GLY A 10 -5.14 -0.14 7.31
C GLY A 10 -5.17 1.01 8.32
N ASP A 11 -5.58 0.66 9.55
CA ASP A 11 -5.69 1.55 10.72
C ASP A 11 -6.99 2.35 10.83
N GLY A 12 -8.10 1.66 10.59
CA GLY A 12 -9.45 2.18 10.89
C GLY A 12 -9.92 3.34 10.02
N TYR A 13 -9.21 3.67 8.93
CA TYR A 13 -9.42 4.86 8.10
C TYR A 13 -9.06 6.20 8.78
N ASP A 14 -8.47 6.16 9.97
CA ASP A 14 -8.16 7.36 10.74
C ASP A 14 -6.70 7.80 10.63
N MET A 15 -5.79 6.85 10.39
CA MET A 15 -4.35 7.11 10.31
C MET A 15 -3.62 6.15 9.34
N SER A 16 -2.28 6.20 9.32
CA SER A 16 -1.37 5.44 8.45
C SER A 16 -1.09 6.04 7.05
N THR A 17 -0.18 5.42 6.30
CA THR A 17 0.30 5.86 4.98
C THR A 17 0.85 4.68 4.17
N GLY A 18 0.74 4.74 2.85
CA GLY A 18 1.34 3.76 1.94
C GLY A 18 2.87 3.69 2.02
N ALA A 19 3.53 4.73 2.54
CA ALA A 19 4.99 4.74 2.75
C ALA A 19 5.44 3.88 3.94
N ALA A 20 4.52 3.47 4.83
CA ALA A 20 4.84 2.62 5.97
C ALA A 20 5.19 1.17 5.55
N PHE A 21 4.89 0.79 4.30
CA PHE A 21 5.22 -0.51 3.75
C PHE A 21 6.25 -0.38 2.62
N ASP A 22 7.47 -0.85 2.86
CA ASP A 22 8.48 -1.02 1.81
C ASP A 22 8.29 -2.37 1.09
N GLY A 23 7.85 -2.29 -0.16
CA GLY A 23 7.61 -3.45 -1.03
C GLY A 23 8.85 -4.02 -1.71
N ALA A 24 10.04 -3.43 -1.57
CA ALA A 24 11.22 -3.78 -2.38
C ALA A 24 11.63 -5.25 -2.24
N ILE A 25 11.66 -5.75 -1.01
CA ILE A 25 11.98 -7.15 -0.70
C ILE A 25 10.92 -8.07 -1.31
N PHE A 26 9.64 -7.78 -1.10
CA PHE A 26 8.57 -8.62 -1.63
C PHE A 26 8.59 -8.68 -3.17
N ALA A 27 8.80 -7.53 -3.82
CA ALA A 27 8.89 -7.41 -5.27
C ALA A 27 10.05 -8.24 -5.83
N SER A 28 11.23 -8.19 -5.18
CA SER A 28 12.43 -8.90 -5.63
C SER A 28 12.30 -10.43 -5.49
N TYR A 29 11.74 -10.91 -4.38
CA TYR A 29 11.57 -12.34 -4.14
C TYR A 29 10.46 -12.98 -4.99
N THR A 30 9.34 -12.27 -5.20
CA THR A 30 8.14 -12.86 -5.83
C THR A 30 7.98 -12.55 -7.31
N LYS A 31 8.83 -11.69 -7.88
CA LYS A 31 8.68 -11.17 -9.25
C LYS A 31 7.31 -10.51 -9.46
N THR A 32 6.91 -9.65 -8.52
CA THR A 32 5.63 -8.94 -8.51
C THR A 32 5.86 -7.43 -8.58
N ILE A 33 4.97 -6.70 -9.25
CA ILE A 33 4.93 -5.23 -9.14
C ILE A 33 4.15 -4.89 -7.87
N VAL A 34 4.79 -4.21 -6.92
CA VAL A 34 4.13 -3.75 -5.68
C VAL A 34 3.77 -2.28 -5.83
N VAL A 35 2.51 -1.94 -5.54
CA VAL A 35 2.00 -0.58 -5.53
C VAL A 35 1.42 -0.30 -4.16
N THR A 36 1.89 0.75 -3.50
CA THR A 36 1.24 1.32 -2.31
C THR A 36 0.57 2.63 -2.70
N ILE A 37 -0.54 2.95 -2.04
CA ILE A 37 -1.28 4.20 -2.27
C ILE A 37 -1.53 4.92 -0.96
N ASN A 38 -1.73 6.24 -1.04
CA ASN A 38 -2.35 7.01 0.03
C ASN A 38 -3.79 7.31 -0.37
N TYR A 39 -4.70 7.23 0.60
CA TYR A 39 -6.08 7.69 0.48
C TYR A 39 -6.37 8.70 1.59
N ARG A 40 -7.44 9.50 1.44
CA ARG A 40 -7.80 10.50 2.46
C ARG A 40 -8.29 9.80 3.72
N LEU A 41 -7.96 10.35 4.88
CA LEU A 41 -8.23 9.75 6.20
C LEU A 41 -9.11 10.65 7.06
N GLY A 42 -9.72 10.05 8.07
CA GLY A 42 -10.54 10.71 9.07
C GLY A 42 -11.62 11.59 8.43
N PRO A 43 -11.83 12.84 8.89
CA PRO A 43 -12.82 13.76 8.31
C PRO A 43 -12.70 14.03 6.81
N PHE A 44 -11.54 13.81 6.21
CA PHE A 44 -11.31 14.03 4.78
C PHE A 44 -11.61 12.77 3.93
N GLY A 45 -11.80 11.61 4.57
CA GLY A 45 -11.94 10.29 3.92
C GLY A 45 -13.35 9.70 3.94
N ARG A 46 -14.28 10.28 4.70
CA ARG A 46 -15.70 9.91 4.71
C ARG A 46 -16.49 10.54 3.55
#